data_AF-A0A800AL93-F1
#
_entry.id   AF-A0A800AL93-F1
#
_cell.length_a   1.000
_cell.length_b   1.000
_cell.length_c   1.000
_cell.angle_alpha   90.00
_cell.angle_beta   90.00
_cell.angle_gamma   90.00
#
_symmetry.space_group_name_H-M   'P 1'
#
loop_
_entity.id
_entity.type
_entity.pdbx_description
1 polymer ?
#
loop_
_entity_poly.entity_id
_entity_poly.type
_entity_poly.pdbx_seq_one_letter_code
_entity_poly.pdbx_strand_id
1 'polypeptide(L)'
;MEYRTFGQTGMKLSVVGIGGLLAHYEGVLGSEPPEEKRRIYLRAGGKIRALCLIRHDLTDQDAYVERGPEPEADGDLVVYNYVYRYQEPGIAKAAQTDKGVLIMKALGGQWLSWEDMTTTANQETVVKLAVADHVKRYLDLIYPIVSGPWHELAKPGETIPRAEQAIQWVLKNPGVSSILVAIANVAELEAAVKGR
;
A
#
# COMPACT_ATOMS: atom_id res chain seq x y z
N MET A 1 18.38 8.79 -2.23
CA MET A 1 16.93 8.51 -2.35
C MET A 1 16.64 8.29 -3.83
N GLU A 2 16.22 7.08 -4.20
CA GLU A 2 15.89 6.74 -5.60
C GLU A 2 14.55 7.34 -6.01
N TYR A 3 14.41 7.72 -7.28
CA TYR A 3 13.22 8.29 -7.88
C TYR A 3 12.83 7.53 -9.16
N ARG A 4 11.53 7.34 -9.38
CA ARG A 4 10.96 6.75 -10.60
C ARG A 4 9.91 7.69 -11.21
N THR A 5 9.73 7.62 -12.52
CA THR A 5 8.65 8.35 -13.20
C THR A 5 7.31 7.74 -12.80
N PHE A 6 6.33 8.58 -12.47
CA PHE A 6 4.96 8.14 -12.19
C PHE A 6 4.14 8.15 -13.48
N GLY A 7 3.97 6.97 -14.08
CA GLY A 7 3.32 6.83 -15.38
C GLY A 7 3.98 7.71 -16.46
N GLN A 8 3.18 8.38 -17.28
CA GLN A 8 3.64 9.39 -18.26
C GLN A 8 3.39 10.85 -17.84
N THR A 9 3.10 11.09 -16.55
CA THR A 9 2.80 12.44 -16.03
C THR A 9 3.99 13.42 -16.07
N GLY A 10 5.20 12.94 -16.35
CA GLY A 10 6.43 13.70 -16.21
C GLY A 10 6.87 13.94 -14.76
N MET A 11 6.08 13.49 -13.77
CA MET A 11 6.46 13.56 -12.36
C MET A 11 7.47 12.47 -12.00
N LYS A 12 8.44 12.83 -11.16
CA LYS A 12 9.33 11.87 -10.50
C LYS A 12 8.93 11.75 -9.03
N LEU A 13 8.50 10.57 -8.63
CA LEU A 13 8.21 10.25 -7.22
C LEU A 13 9.42 9.54 -6.62
N SER A 14 9.68 9.76 -5.33
CA SER A 14 10.60 8.86 -4.64
C SER A 14 10.00 7.47 -4.65
N VAL A 15 10.83 6.45 -4.83
CA VAL A 15 10.42 5.03 -4.80
C VAL A 15 9.77 4.63 -3.46
N VAL A 16 9.99 5.43 -2.41
CA VAL A 16 9.32 5.28 -1.11
C VAL A 16 8.66 6.62 -0.74
N GLY A 17 7.34 6.59 -0.57
CA GLY A 17 6.57 7.67 0.02
C GLY A 17 6.20 7.37 1.47
N ILE A 18 6.22 8.39 2.32
CA ILE A 18 5.72 8.34 3.70
C ILE A 18 4.30 8.92 3.70
N GLY A 19 3.33 8.14 4.15
CA GLY A 19 1.92 8.55 4.26
C GLY A 19 1.39 8.43 5.69
N GLY A 20 0.20 9.00 5.94
CA GLY A 20 -0.51 8.84 7.21
C GLY A 20 -1.14 10.10 7.81
N LEU A 21 -0.94 11.29 7.22
CA LEU A 21 -1.42 12.54 7.84
C LEU A 21 -2.94 12.79 7.72
N LEU A 22 -3.62 12.17 6.74
CA LEU A 22 -5.03 12.46 6.42
C LEU A 22 -6.06 11.54 7.12
N ALA A 23 -5.63 10.41 7.68
CA ALA A 23 -6.53 9.46 8.35
C ALA A 23 -7.23 10.08 9.56
N HIS A 24 -6.58 11.03 10.25
CA HIS A 24 -7.19 11.76 11.35
C HIS A 24 -8.27 12.76 10.89
N TYR A 25 -8.10 13.37 9.71
CA TYR A 25 -9.02 14.40 9.21
C TYR A 25 -10.31 13.78 8.64
N GLU A 26 -10.18 12.70 7.87
CA GLU A 26 -11.33 11.98 7.32
C GLU A 26 -12.11 11.22 8.39
N GLY A 27 -11.45 10.72 9.44
CA GLY A 27 -12.10 10.06 10.57
C GLY A 27 -12.97 11.00 11.43
N VAL A 28 -12.70 12.31 11.40
CA VAL A 28 -13.43 13.33 12.18
C VAL A 28 -14.55 13.98 11.36
N LEU A 29 -14.35 14.20 10.05
CA LEU A 29 -15.28 14.94 9.21
C LEU A 29 -16.15 14.07 8.30
N GLY A 30 -15.85 12.76 8.21
CA GLY A 30 -16.46 11.87 7.24
C GLY A 30 -15.82 12.00 5.86
N SER A 31 -15.94 10.94 5.06
CA SER A 31 -15.45 10.90 3.68
C SER A 31 -16.55 11.40 2.73
N GLU A 32 -16.25 12.46 1.97
CA GLU A 32 -17.10 12.87 0.85
C GLU A 32 -17.28 11.73 -0.18
N PRO A 33 -18.44 11.62 -0.84
CA PRO A 33 -18.66 10.64 -1.91
C PRO A 33 -17.59 10.75 -3.01
N PRO A 34 -17.18 9.64 -3.65
CA PRO A 34 -16.12 9.65 -4.67
C PRO A 34 -16.34 10.68 -5.80
N GLU A 35 -17.58 10.90 -6.20
CA GLU A 35 -17.93 11.88 -7.23
C GLU A 35 -17.71 13.33 -6.79
N GLU A 36 -18.00 13.64 -5.52
CA GLU A 36 -17.78 14.98 -4.96
C GLU A 36 -16.28 15.23 -4.75
N LYS A 37 -15.52 14.22 -4.29
CA LYS A 37 -14.04 14.26 -4.24
C LYS A 37 -13.46 14.53 -5.63
N ARG A 38 -13.90 13.79 -6.66
CA ARG A 38 -13.48 14.01 -8.07
C ARG A 38 -13.79 15.43 -8.52
N ARG A 39 -14.98 15.95 -8.20
CA ARG A 39 -15.39 17.32 -8.55
C ARG A 39 -14.54 18.38 -7.84
N ILE A 40 -14.22 18.21 -6.56
CA ILE A 40 -13.33 19.09 -5.80
C ILE A 40 -11.93 19.09 -6.42
N TYR A 41 -11.42 17.91 -6.75
CA TYR A 41 -10.12 17.78 -7.39
C TYR A 41 -10.08 18.46 -8.77
N LEU A 42 -11.08 18.23 -9.62
CA LEU A 42 -11.20 18.88 -10.93
C LEU A 42 -11.40 20.41 -10.83
N ARG A 43 -12.09 20.90 -9.79
CA ARG A 43 -12.24 22.34 -9.51
C ARG A 43 -10.95 23.01 -9.00
N ALA A 44 -9.91 22.25 -8.66
CA ALA A 44 -8.68 22.80 -8.11
C ALA A 44 -7.83 23.61 -9.13
N GLY A 45 -8.29 23.82 -10.37
CA GLY A 45 -7.77 24.88 -11.26
C GLY A 45 -6.27 24.77 -11.55
N GLY A 46 -5.81 23.59 -11.98
CA GLY A 46 -4.39 23.35 -12.29
C GLY A 46 -3.48 23.10 -11.07
N LYS A 47 -4.03 23.04 -9.85
CA LYS A 47 -3.26 22.69 -8.64
C LYS A 47 -2.91 21.21 -8.54
N ILE A 48 -3.62 20.36 -9.28
CA ILE A 48 -3.42 18.90 -9.29
C ILE A 48 -2.65 18.54 -10.54
N ARG A 49 -1.54 17.82 -10.32
CA ARG A 49 -0.64 17.38 -11.39
C ARG A 49 -0.83 15.90 -11.77
N ALA A 50 -1.46 15.13 -10.89
CA ALA A 50 -1.83 13.75 -11.14
C ALA A 50 -3.00 13.33 -10.23
N LEU A 51 -3.91 12.52 -10.74
CA LEU A 51 -4.99 11.85 -10.01
C LEU A 51 -4.60 10.40 -9.77
N CYS A 52 -4.58 9.97 -8.51
CA CYS A 52 -4.38 8.58 -8.14
C CYS A 52 -5.60 8.05 -7.36
N LEU A 53 -6.20 6.96 -7.83
CA LEU A 53 -7.37 6.35 -7.19
C LEU A 53 -6.96 5.21 -6.28
N ILE A 54 -7.61 5.11 -5.12
CA ILE A 54 -7.35 4.04 -4.16
C ILE A 54 -8.23 2.82 -4.46
N ARG A 55 -7.65 1.63 -4.45
CA ARG A 55 -8.35 0.34 -4.59
C ARG A 55 -8.31 -0.40 -3.26
N HIS A 56 -9.16 0.02 -2.33
CA HIS A 56 -9.04 -0.38 -0.92
C HIS A 56 -9.95 -1.56 -0.55
N ASP A 57 -11.24 -1.48 -0.85
CA ASP A 57 -12.19 -2.54 -0.51
C ASP A 57 -12.13 -3.72 -1.50
N LEU A 58 -12.79 -4.84 -1.16
CA LEU A 58 -12.74 -6.04 -1.98
C LEU A 58 -13.31 -5.82 -3.38
N THR A 59 -14.37 -5.02 -3.52
CA THR A 59 -14.99 -4.75 -4.82
C THR A 59 -14.06 -3.96 -5.74
N ASP A 60 -13.38 -2.94 -5.22
CA ASP A 60 -12.37 -2.19 -5.96
C ASP A 60 -11.15 -3.05 -6.31
N GLN A 61 -10.77 -3.94 -5.41
CA GLN A 61 -9.67 -4.87 -5.59
C GLN A 61 -9.96 -5.88 -6.71
N ASP A 62 -11.15 -6.49 -6.69
CA ASP A 62 -11.61 -7.41 -7.74
C ASP A 62 -11.66 -6.70 -9.09
N ALA A 63 -12.21 -5.48 -9.11
CA ALA A 63 -12.27 -4.64 -10.30
C ALA A 63 -10.89 -4.36 -10.91
N TYR A 64 -9.89 -4.05 -10.09
CA TYR A 64 -8.52 -3.78 -10.56
C TYR A 64 -7.84 -5.06 -11.08
N VAL A 65 -8.06 -6.20 -10.41
CA VAL A 65 -7.56 -7.51 -10.88
C VAL A 65 -8.16 -7.85 -12.25
N GLU A 66 -9.46 -7.67 -12.42
CA GLU A 66 -10.17 -7.98 -13.66
C GLU A 66 -9.78 -7.01 -14.79
N ARG A 67 -9.86 -5.71 -14.54
CA ARG A 67 -9.84 -4.68 -15.60
C ARG A 67 -8.54 -3.88 -15.68
N GLY A 68 -7.70 -3.92 -14.66
CA GLY A 68 -6.49 -3.11 -14.56
C GLY A 68 -6.78 -1.68 -14.06
N PRO A 69 -5.92 -0.71 -14.39
CA PRO A 69 -6.00 0.65 -13.84
C PRO A 69 -7.21 1.43 -14.37
N GLU A 70 -7.64 2.46 -13.63
CA GLU A 70 -8.74 3.32 -14.11
C GLU A 70 -8.30 4.10 -15.36
N PRO A 71 -9.08 4.09 -16.45
CA PRO A 71 -8.73 4.85 -17.65
C PRO A 71 -8.56 6.36 -17.39
N GLU A 72 -9.37 6.92 -16.47
CA GLU A 72 -9.38 8.34 -16.16
C GLU A 72 -8.38 8.79 -15.07
N ALA A 73 -7.71 7.86 -14.39
CA ALA A 73 -6.69 8.19 -13.39
C ALA A 73 -5.30 8.23 -14.04
N ASP A 74 -4.34 8.88 -13.40
CA ASP A 74 -2.92 8.78 -13.78
C ASP A 74 -2.25 7.56 -13.14
N GLY A 75 -2.90 6.96 -12.14
CA GLY A 75 -2.47 5.71 -11.53
C GLY A 75 -3.38 5.24 -10.41
N ASP A 76 -3.06 4.08 -9.85
CA ASP A 76 -3.84 3.45 -8.80
C ASP A 76 -2.96 3.14 -7.58
N LEU A 77 -3.54 3.30 -6.39
CA LEU A 77 -2.98 2.85 -5.11
C LEU A 77 -3.62 1.51 -4.75
N VAL A 78 -2.82 0.44 -4.72
CA VAL A 78 -3.32 -0.95 -4.59
C VAL A 78 -2.66 -1.70 -3.44
N VAL A 79 -3.33 -2.71 -2.90
CA VAL A 79 -2.82 -3.58 -1.82
C VAL A 79 -1.94 -4.67 -2.40
N TYR A 80 -0.63 -4.63 -2.14
CA TYR A 80 0.28 -5.68 -2.60
C TYR A 80 1.46 -5.84 -1.63
N ASN A 81 1.78 -7.07 -1.28
CA ASN A 81 2.96 -7.38 -0.47
C ASN A 81 3.38 -8.84 -0.66
N TYR A 82 4.37 -9.29 0.11
CA TYR A 82 4.93 -10.63 0.01
C TYR A 82 3.88 -11.75 0.14
N VAL A 83 2.93 -11.58 1.07
CA VAL A 83 1.93 -12.59 1.43
C VAL A 83 0.60 -12.39 0.71
N TYR A 84 0.33 -11.18 0.24
CA TYR A 84 -0.89 -10.80 -0.47
C TYR A 84 -0.58 -10.35 -1.90
N ARG A 85 -0.68 -11.31 -2.82
CA ARG A 85 -0.34 -11.16 -4.24
C ARG A 85 -1.54 -11.05 -5.16
N TYR A 86 -2.74 -10.94 -4.59
CA TYR A 86 -4.00 -10.96 -5.34
C TYR A 86 -4.04 -9.91 -6.47
N GLN A 87 -3.44 -8.74 -6.26
CA GLN A 87 -3.40 -7.64 -7.21
C GLN A 87 -2.42 -7.81 -8.39
N GLU A 88 -1.58 -8.85 -8.42
CA GLU A 88 -0.57 -9.06 -9.49
C GLU A 88 -1.14 -8.98 -10.92
N PRO A 89 -2.30 -9.60 -11.24
CA PRO A 89 -2.86 -9.50 -12.58
C PRO A 89 -3.22 -8.07 -12.99
N GLY A 90 -3.68 -7.24 -12.05
CA GLY A 90 -3.99 -5.84 -12.30
C GLY A 90 -2.71 -5.00 -12.47
N ILE A 91 -1.68 -5.27 -11.66
CA ILE A 91 -0.36 -4.63 -11.79
C ILE A 91 0.26 -4.96 -13.16
N ALA A 92 0.15 -6.20 -13.61
CA ALA A 92 0.64 -6.62 -14.92
C ALA A 92 -0.10 -5.91 -16.08
N LYS A 93 -1.41 -5.67 -15.95
CA LYS A 93 -2.17 -4.86 -16.92
C LYS A 93 -1.71 -3.41 -16.90
N ALA A 94 -1.54 -2.81 -15.71
CA ALA A 94 -1.06 -1.43 -15.60
C ALA A 94 0.33 -1.24 -16.23
N ALA A 95 1.22 -2.22 -16.11
CA ALA A 95 2.54 -2.20 -16.75
C ALA A 95 2.51 -2.15 -18.28
N GLN A 96 1.37 -2.48 -18.90
CA GLN A 96 1.15 -2.38 -20.36
C GLN A 96 0.55 -1.03 -20.77
N THR A 97 0.39 -0.11 -19.82
CA THR A 97 -0.22 1.22 -20.02
C THR A 97 0.76 2.33 -19.62
N ASP A 98 0.28 3.57 -19.66
CA ASP A 98 0.97 4.75 -19.17
C ASP A 98 0.69 5.07 -17.69
N LYS A 99 -0.07 4.22 -17.00
CA LYS A 99 -0.54 4.46 -15.62
C LYS A 99 0.51 4.07 -14.58
N GLY A 100 0.61 4.88 -13.52
CA GLY A 100 1.45 4.57 -12.37
C GLY A 100 0.78 3.61 -11.38
N VAL A 101 1.58 2.81 -10.69
CA VAL A 101 1.08 1.92 -9.61
C VAL A 101 1.79 2.28 -8.32
N LEU A 102 1.01 2.71 -7.33
CA LEU A 102 1.45 2.89 -5.95
C LEU A 102 1.02 1.68 -5.14
N ILE A 103 1.89 1.19 -4.26
CA ILE A 103 1.56 0.08 -3.36
C ILE A 103 1.28 0.59 -1.96
N MET A 104 0.11 0.28 -1.41
CA MET A 104 -0.15 0.37 0.02
C MET A 104 0.01 -1.01 0.67
N LYS A 105 0.17 -1.00 1.99
CA LYS A 105 0.21 -2.22 2.82
C LYS A 105 1.40 -3.13 2.49
N ALA A 106 2.48 -2.56 1.94
CA ALA A 106 3.74 -3.27 1.63
C ALA A 106 4.34 -4.00 2.85
N LEU A 107 4.08 -3.48 4.06
CA LEU A 107 4.49 -4.07 5.35
C LEU A 107 3.29 -4.57 6.18
N GLY A 108 2.20 -4.99 5.55
CA GLY A 108 1.02 -5.49 6.28
C GLY A 108 0.16 -4.40 6.94
N GLY A 109 0.41 -3.12 6.68
CA GLY A 109 -0.65 -2.12 6.80
C GLY A 109 -0.94 -1.51 8.17
N GLN A 110 0.00 -1.58 9.11
CA GLN A 110 -0.05 -0.95 10.44
C GLN A 110 -1.12 -1.47 11.40
N TRP A 111 -1.81 -2.57 11.07
CA TRP A 111 -2.72 -3.19 12.05
C TRP A 111 -1.95 -3.90 13.15
N LEU A 112 -0.79 -4.46 12.82
CA LEU A 112 0.17 -5.07 13.74
C LEU A 112 1.54 -4.40 13.59
N SER A 113 2.37 -4.47 14.62
CA SER A 113 3.79 -4.14 14.48
C SER A 113 4.46 -5.13 13.53
N TRP A 114 5.60 -4.74 12.94
CA TRP A 114 6.36 -5.65 12.09
C TRP A 114 6.79 -6.94 12.82
N GLU A 115 7.17 -6.82 14.10
CA GLU A 115 7.54 -7.96 14.95
C GLU A 115 6.36 -8.91 15.18
N ASP A 116 5.19 -8.38 15.57
CA ASP A 116 4.00 -9.20 15.80
C ASP A 116 3.55 -9.90 14.51
N MET A 117 3.60 -9.18 13.39
CA MET A 117 3.21 -9.70 12.09
C MET A 117 4.11 -10.88 11.65
N THR A 118 5.40 -10.80 11.93
CA THR A 118 6.39 -11.77 11.46
C THR A 118 6.55 -12.99 12.38
N THR A 119 6.07 -12.90 13.62
CA THR A 119 6.26 -13.96 14.64
C THR A 119 4.96 -14.65 15.05
N THR A 120 3.83 -13.95 15.12
CA THR A 120 2.62 -14.45 15.81
C THR A 120 1.30 -14.19 15.09
N ALA A 121 1.30 -13.65 13.86
CA ALA A 121 0.08 -13.33 13.13
C ALA A 121 -0.80 -14.56 12.85
N ASN A 122 -1.99 -14.58 13.48
CA ASN A 122 -3.12 -15.44 13.19
C ASN A 122 -4.40 -14.61 13.39
N GLN A 123 -5.59 -15.15 13.05
CA GLN A 123 -6.83 -14.37 13.15
C GLN A 123 -7.10 -13.83 14.56
N GLU A 124 -6.79 -14.62 15.60
CA GLU A 124 -6.98 -14.24 17.00
C GLU A 124 -6.02 -13.13 17.42
N THR A 125 -4.74 -13.24 17.07
CA THR A 125 -3.73 -12.23 17.41
C THR A 125 -3.94 -10.93 16.65
N VAL A 126 -4.38 -11.01 15.38
CA VAL A 126 -4.78 -9.81 14.61
C VAL A 126 -5.89 -9.06 15.33
N VAL A 127 -6.91 -9.75 15.84
CA VAL A 127 -8.01 -9.09 16.57
C VAL A 127 -7.57 -8.55 17.93
N LYS A 128 -6.67 -9.24 18.63
CA LYS A 128 -6.22 -8.86 19.98
C LYS A 128 -5.21 -7.70 19.98
N LEU A 129 -4.28 -7.72 19.03
CA LEU A 129 -3.14 -6.81 18.96
C LEU A 129 -3.39 -5.63 18.01
N ALA A 130 -4.49 -5.66 17.25
CA ALA A 130 -4.90 -4.57 16.41
C ALA A 130 -4.99 -3.25 17.19
N VAL A 131 -4.31 -2.23 16.67
CA VAL A 131 -4.34 -0.86 17.22
C VAL A 131 -5.73 -0.20 17.05
N ALA A 132 -6.64 -0.82 16.28
CA ALA A 132 -7.94 -0.24 15.94
C ALA A 132 -9.14 -1.15 16.24
N ASP A 133 -10.15 -0.61 16.92
CA ASP A 133 -11.37 -1.33 17.35
C ASP A 133 -12.22 -1.90 16.20
N HIS A 134 -12.05 -1.36 14.98
CA HIS A 134 -12.82 -1.79 13.82
C HIS A 134 -12.25 -3.03 13.11
N VAL A 135 -11.06 -3.53 13.49
CA VAL A 135 -10.41 -4.66 12.79
C VAL A 135 -11.30 -5.90 12.71
N LYS A 136 -12.10 -6.18 13.74
CA LYS A 136 -13.06 -7.30 13.72
C LYS A 136 -14.04 -7.25 12.55
N ARG A 137 -14.47 -6.05 12.15
CA ARG A 137 -15.43 -5.87 11.04
C ARG A 137 -14.81 -6.04 9.67
N TYR A 138 -13.48 -5.94 9.58
CA TYR A 138 -12.72 -6.00 8.32
C TYR A 138 -11.70 -7.14 8.34
N LEU A 139 -11.90 -8.15 9.19
CA LEU A 139 -10.91 -9.21 9.39
C LEU A 139 -10.66 -9.99 8.10
N ASP A 140 -11.69 -10.21 7.28
CA ASP A 140 -11.57 -10.90 5.99
C ASP A 140 -10.72 -10.12 4.98
N LEU A 141 -10.73 -8.79 5.07
CA LEU A 141 -9.84 -7.92 4.29
C LEU A 141 -8.42 -7.91 4.86
N ILE A 142 -8.29 -7.81 6.18
CA ILE A 142 -7.01 -7.56 6.87
C ILE A 142 -6.17 -8.83 6.98
N TYR A 143 -6.79 -9.94 7.39
CA TYR A 143 -6.09 -11.17 7.74
C TYR A 143 -5.22 -11.68 6.58
N PRO A 144 -5.70 -11.76 5.32
CA PRO A 144 -4.86 -12.18 4.20
C PRO A 144 -3.68 -11.24 3.91
N ILE A 145 -3.77 -9.97 4.31
CA ILE A 145 -2.72 -8.96 4.08
C ILE A 145 -1.57 -9.09 5.09
N VAL A 146 -1.86 -9.59 6.29
CA VAL A 146 -0.91 -9.64 7.42
C VAL A 146 -0.45 -11.05 7.76
N SER A 147 -1.27 -12.06 7.45
CA SER A 147 -0.97 -13.45 7.77
C SER A 147 -0.29 -14.12 6.60
N GLY A 148 0.95 -14.53 6.79
CA GLY A 148 1.63 -15.36 5.83
C GLY A 148 3.05 -15.65 6.24
N PRO A 149 3.80 -16.36 5.39
CA PRO A 149 5.11 -16.87 5.74
C PRO A 149 6.18 -15.78 5.61
N TRP A 150 6.02 -14.66 6.33
CA TRP A 150 6.98 -13.54 6.28
C TRP A 150 8.41 -13.96 6.62
N HIS A 151 8.56 -14.98 7.47
CA HIS A 151 9.85 -15.58 7.82
C HIS A 151 10.66 -16.06 6.60
N GLU A 152 10.03 -16.36 5.47
CA GLU A 152 10.72 -16.74 4.23
C GLU A 152 11.57 -15.61 3.64
N LEU A 153 11.30 -14.35 4.02
CA LEU A 153 12.14 -13.22 3.60
C LEU A 153 13.47 -13.16 4.35
N ALA A 154 13.56 -13.80 5.53
CA ALA A 154 14.71 -13.70 6.42
C ALA A 154 15.99 -14.24 5.76
N LYS A 155 17.09 -13.52 5.92
CA LYS A 155 18.42 -14.00 5.49
C LYS A 155 18.96 -15.04 6.48
N PRO A 156 19.91 -15.90 6.05
CA PRO A 156 20.57 -16.82 6.97
C PRO A 156 21.11 -16.11 8.21
N GLY A 157 20.72 -16.60 9.40
CA GLY A 157 21.08 -16.01 10.69
C GLY A 157 20.09 -14.95 11.22
N GLU A 158 19.04 -14.61 10.47
CA GLU A 158 17.97 -13.73 10.94
C GLU A 158 16.80 -14.55 11.51
N THR A 159 16.35 -14.21 12.72
CA THR A 159 15.14 -14.79 13.33
C THR A 159 13.87 -14.06 12.87
N ILE A 160 14.00 -12.76 12.56
CA ILE A 160 12.93 -11.90 12.06
C ILE A 160 13.44 -11.24 10.77
N PRO A 161 12.68 -11.31 9.65
CA PRO A 161 13.07 -10.64 8.41
C PRO A 161 13.14 -9.13 8.62
N ARG A 162 14.06 -8.45 7.93
CA ARG A 162 14.08 -6.98 7.95
C ARG A 162 12.96 -6.44 7.08
N ALA A 163 12.27 -5.39 7.50
CA ALA A 163 11.23 -4.71 6.72
C ALA A 163 11.72 -4.31 5.31
N GLU A 164 13.00 -3.93 5.19
CA GLU A 164 13.67 -3.66 3.93
C GLU A 164 13.52 -4.81 2.92
N GLN A 165 13.62 -6.07 3.35
CA GLN A 165 13.55 -7.22 2.45
C GLN A 165 12.16 -7.35 1.81
N ALA A 166 11.10 -7.06 2.58
CA ALA A 166 9.73 -7.01 2.06
C ALA A 166 9.53 -5.83 1.09
N ILE A 167 10.06 -4.65 1.43
CA ILE A 167 10.06 -3.48 0.56
C ILE A 167 10.74 -3.79 -0.78
N GLN A 168 11.94 -4.37 -0.74
CA GLN A 168 12.69 -4.73 -1.94
C GLN A 168 11.98 -5.82 -2.75
N TRP A 169 11.32 -6.76 -2.09
CA TRP A 169 10.52 -7.77 -2.78
C TRP A 169 9.40 -7.13 -3.61
N VAL A 170 8.64 -6.18 -3.02
CA VAL A 170 7.59 -5.44 -3.73
C VAL A 170 8.16 -4.65 -4.91
N LEU A 171 9.29 -3.95 -4.70
CA LEU A 171 9.91 -3.10 -5.72
C LEU A 171 10.56 -3.84 -6.89
N LYS A 172 10.75 -5.17 -6.78
CA LYS A 172 11.18 -6.03 -7.89
C LYS A 172 10.10 -6.22 -8.95
N ASN A 173 8.84 -5.99 -8.62
CA ASN A 173 7.78 -6.05 -9.60
C ASN A 173 7.91 -4.85 -10.56
N PRO A 174 8.15 -5.07 -11.87
CA PRO A 174 8.42 -3.98 -12.81
C PRO A 174 7.20 -3.08 -13.06
N GLY A 175 5.99 -3.55 -12.74
CA GLY A 175 4.77 -2.74 -12.81
C GLY A 175 4.61 -1.77 -11.64
N VAL A 176 5.42 -1.89 -10.58
CA VAL A 176 5.34 -1.02 -9.40
C VAL A 176 6.18 0.24 -9.57
N SER A 177 5.51 1.40 -9.50
CA SER A 177 6.17 2.71 -9.60
C SER A 177 6.78 3.15 -8.26
N SER A 178 6.03 2.98 -7.16
CA SER A 178 6.46 3.37 -5.82
C SER A 178 5.67 2.62 -4.76
N ILE A 179 6.20 2.60 -3.54
CA ILE A 179 5.48 2.07 -2.37
C ILE A 179 5.18 3.19 -1.38
N LEU A 180 4.04 3.06 -0.69
CA LEU A 180 3.66 3.83 0.48
C LEU A 180 3.87 2.94 1.70
N VAL A 181 4.90 3.29 2.48
CA VAL A 181 5.18 2.58 3.72
C VAL A 181 4.58 3.39 4.86
N ALA A 182 3.69 2.72 5.57
CA ALA A 182 3.08 3.27 6.74
C ALA A 182 3.87 2.76 7.95
N ILE A 183 4.41 3.70 8.73
CA ILE A 183 5.39 3.44 9.78
C ILE A 183 4.75 3.69 11.14
N ALA A 184 4.87 2.76 12.08
CA ALA A 184 4.26 2.88 13.40
C ALA A 184 5.14 3.65 14.40
N ASN A 185 6.47 3.66 14.21
CA ASN A 185 7.41 4.32 15.12
C ASN A 185 8.73 4.74 14.42
N VAL A 186 9.56 5.52 15.13
CA VAL A 186 10.83 6.03 14.58
C VAL A 186 11.82 4.92 14.22
N ALA A 187 11.87 3.81 14.96
CA ALA A 187 12.78 2.71 14.66
C ALA A 187 12.42 2.04 13.31
N GLU A 188 11.13 1.86 13.03
CA GLU A 188 10.65 1.39 11.74
C GLU A 188 10.94 2.39 10.60
N LEU A 189 10.85 3.71 10.87
CA LEU A 189 11.24 4.74 9.91
C LEU A 189 12.72 4.60 9.54
N GLU A 190 13.57 4.48 10.54
CA GLU A 190 15.01 4.33 10.31
C GLU A 190 15.31 3.05 9.52
N ALA A 191 14.65 1.94 9.83
CA ALA A 191 14.81 0.70 9.08
C ALA A 191 14.35 0.83 7.61
N ALA A 192 13.22 1.48 7.36
CA ALA A 192 12.68 1.68 6.01
C ALA A 192 13.53 2.63 5.14
N VAL A 193 14.25 3.57 5.76
CA VAL A 193 15.04 4.60 5.04
C VAL A 193 16.53 4.28 4.97
N LYS A 194 17.12 3.68 6.04
CA LYS A 194 18.57 3.36 6.12
C LYS A 194 18.95 2.04 5.43
N GLY A 195 17.99 1.17 5.11
CA GLY A 195 18.20 -0.06 4.33
C GLY A 195 18.47 0.18 2.84
N ARG A 196 19.32 1.14 2.50
CA ARG A 196 19.68 1.49 1.12
C ARG A 196 21.19 1.60 0.98
#